data_AF-A0A6I9PRN8-F1
#
_entry.id   AF-A0A6I9PRN8-F1
#
_cell.length_a   1.000
_cell.length_b   1.000
_cell.length_c   1.000
_cell.angle_alpha   90.00
_cell.angle_beta   90.00
_cell.angle_gamma   90.00
#
_symmetry.space_group_name_H-M   'P 1'
#
loop_
_entity.id
_entity.type
_entity.pdbx_description
1 polymer ?
#
loop_
_entity_poly.entity_id
_entity_poly.type
_entity_poly.pdbx_seq_one_letter_code
_entity_poly.pdbx_strand_id
1 'polypeptide(L)'
;LRGSCFIFSVYQTWDEGLAITAAAWARNCLFEHNVDLKDVRRMHATFSSVGENLWAGFPASDFNVRSAIKSWVDEVHQYNFDENSCSGVCGHYTQVVWASSYKVGCAVQLCPNGVKSTSFASREGAIFVCNYATALRGGTSLRG
;
A
#
# COMPACT_ATOMS: atom_id res chain seq x y z
N LEU A 1 17.48 14.10 25.88
CA LEU A 1 17.66 14.65 24.52
C LEU A 1 18.81 13.92 23.83
N ARG A 2 18.50 12.95 22.96
CA ARG A 2 19.28 12.49 21.78
C ARG A 2 18.75 11.10 21.39
N GLY A 3 17.79 11.14 20.49
CA GLY A 3 17.22 9.97 19.82
C GLY A 3 16.82 10.40 18.42
N SER A 4 17.80 10.89 17.65
CA SER A 4 17.61 11.18 16.25
C SER A 4 17.99 9.93 15.47
N CYS A 5 17.01 9.10 15.15
CA CYS A 5 17.18 8.07 14.12
C CYS A 5 17.15 8.80 12.76
N PHE A 6 18.33 9.18 12.28
CA PHE A 6 18.54 9.70 10.94
C PHE A 6 18.75 8.53 9.98
N ILE A 7 17.67 7.94 9.49
CA ILE A 7 17.69 7.12 8.28
C ILE A 7 16.47 7.53 7.42
N PHE A 8 16.74 8.30 6.36
CA PHE A 8 15.84 8.81 5.30
C PHE A 8 14.71 9.80 5.70
N SER A 9 15.05 11.08 5.62
CA SER A 9 14.14 12.24 5.76
C SER A 9 13.27 12.45 4.52
N VAL A 10 12.17 11.71 4.38
CA VAL A 10 11.06 12.11 3.51
C VAL A 10 9.78 12.09 4.35
N TYR A 11 9.30 13.26 4.74
CA TYR A 11 8.00 13.36 5.41
C TYR A 11 6.92 13.03 4.38
N GLN A 12 6.28 11.87 4.49
CA GLN A 12 5.15 11.51 3.62
C GLN A 12 3.99 12.45 3.91
N THR A 13 3.48 13.11 2.87
CA THR A 13 2.32 14.00 2.96
C THR A 13 1.14 13.43 2.20
N TRP A 14 -0.06 13.82 2.62
CA TRP A 14 -1.29 13.42 1.94
C TRP A 14 -1.36 13.99 0.53
N ASP A 15 -1.98 13.22 -0.37
CA ASP A 15 -2.34 13.63 -1.72
C ASP A 15 -3.77 13.18 -2.06
N GLU A 16 -4.64 14.14 -2.37
CA GLU A 16 -6.06 13.86 -2.67
C GLU A 16 -6.28 13.11 -3.97
N GLY A 17 -5.44 13.33 -4.99
CA GLY A 17 -5.56 12.63 -6.26
C GLY A 17 -5.30 11.13 -6.08
N LEU A 18 -4.27 10.79 -5.29
CA LEU A 18 -4.00 9.40 -4.92
C LEU A 18 -5.15 8.79 -4.11
N ALA A 19 -5.77 9.53 -3.19
CA ALA A 19 -6.89 9.05 -2.40
C ALA A 19 -8.16 8.79 -3.24
N ILE A 20 -8.43 9.66 -4.23
CA ILE A 20 -9.52 9.48 -5.19
C ILE A 20 -9.32 8.20 -6.00
N THR A 21 -8.10 7.96 -6.50
CA THR A 21 -7.78 6.75 -7.24
C THR A 21 -7.89 5.50 -6.37
N ALA A 22 -7.38 5.54 -5.13
CA ALA A 22 -7.51 4.46 -4.16
C ALA A 22 -8.99 4.14 -3.86
N ALA A 23 -9.83 5.17 -3.69
CA ALA A 23 -11.27 5.00 -3.47
C ALA A 23 -11.96 4.41 -4.69
N ALA A 24 -11.55 4.80 -5.90
CA ALA A 24 -12.09 4.24 -7.13
C ALA A 24 -11.77 2.74 -7.27
N TRP A 25 -10.56 2.33 -6.90
CA TRP A 25 -10.18 0.93 -6.91
C TRP A 25 -10.87 0.12 -5.81
N ALA A 26 -10.90 0.65 -4.57
CA ALA A 26 -11.49 -0.01 -3.40
C ALA A 26 -12.97 -0.38 -3.61
N ARG A 27 -13.73 0.42 -4.38
CA ARG A 27 -15.14 0.16 -4.75
C ARG A 27 -15.38 -1.18 -5.44
N ASN A 28 -14.36 -1.77 -6.06
CA ASN A 28 -14.49 -3.06 -6.74
C ASN A 28 -14.59 -4.24 -5.76
N CYS A 29 -14.26 -4.04 -4.48
CA CYS A 29 -14.24 -5.09 -3.47
C CYS A 29 -13.41 -6.31 -3.94
N LEU A 30 -12.25 -6.05 -4.52
CA LEU A 30 -11.36 -7.04 -5.13
C LEU A 30 -9.98 -6.92 -4.51
N PHE A 31 -9.49 -8.00 -3.90
CA PHE A 31 -8.15 -8.04 -3.31
C PHE A 31 -7.09 -8.36 -4.36
N GLU A 32 -6.99 -7.51 -5.37
CA GLU A 32 -5.99 -7.56 -6.45
C GLU A 32 -5.49 -6.15 -6.74
N HIS A 33 -4.25 -6.07 -7.21
CA HIS A 33 -3.63 -4.77 -7.51
C HIS A 33 -4.28 -4.08 -8.70
N ASN A 34 -4.34 -2.75 -8.64
CA ASN A 34 -4.88 -1.94 -9.71
C ASN A 34 -4.11 -2.18 -11.03
N VAL A 35 -4.84 -2.61 -12.05
CA VAL A 35 -4.28 -2.93 -13.37
C VAL A 35 -3.64 -1.73 -14.06
N ASP A 36 -4.07 -0.51 -13.70
CA ASP A 36 -3.58 0.74 -14.25
C ASP A 36 -2.34 1.28 -13.52
N LEU A 37 -1.76 0.58 -12.53
CA LEU A 37 -0.54 1.04 -11.82
C LEU A 37 0.62 1.41 -12.75
N LYS A 38 0.68 0.80 -13.94
CA LYS A 38 1.68 1.09 -14.98
C LYS A 38 1.27 2.20 -15.95
N ASP A 39 -0.03 2.49 -16.08
CA ASP A 39 -0.55 3.64 -16.85
C ASP A 39 -0.71 4.84 -15.93
N VAL A 40 0.42 5.51 -15.71
CA VAL A 40 0.51 6.51 -14.65
C VAL A 40 -0.47 7.67 -14.84
N ARG A 41 -0.82 8.01 -16.10
CA ARG A 41 -1.82 9.06 -16.38
C ARG A 41 -3.21 8.72 -15.88
N ARG A 42 -3.53 7.43 -15.71
CA ARG A 42 -4.79 6.98 -15.09
C ARG A 42 -4.72 6.99 -13.58
N MET A 43 -3.53 6.77 -13.00
CA MET A 43 -3.35 6.74 -11.55
C MET A 43 -3.26 8.13 -10.94
N HIS A 44 -2.54 9.05 -11.58
CA HIS A 44 -2.39 10.43 -11.10
C HIS A 44 -1.99 11.37 -12.24
N ALA A 45 -2.46 12.62 -12.21
CA ALA A 45 -2.18 13.59 -13.27
C ALA A 45 -0.70 13.99 -13.40
N THR A 46 0.08 13.89 -12.32
CA THR A 46 1.42 14.48 -12.22
C THR A 46 2.54 13.52 -11.83
N PHE A 47 2.23 12.41 -11.16
CA PHE A 47 3.27 11.47 -10.76
C PHE A 47 3.62 10.56 -11.93
N SER A 48 4.82 9.99 -11.93
CA SER A 48 5.36 9.14 -13.00
C SER A 48 5.52 7.68 -12.56
N SER A 49 5.18 7.37 -11.32
CA SER A 49 5.11 6.02 -10.77
C SER A 49 4.23 6.05 -9.53
N VAL A 50 3.31 5.10 -9.44
CA VAL A 50 2.42 4.92 -8.29
C VAL A 50 2.56 3.47 -7.80
N GLY A 51 2.92 3.31 -6.53
CA GLY A 51 2.87 2.04 -5.82
C GLY A 51 1.54 1.84 -5.12
N GLU A 52 1.26 0.61 -4.67
CA GLU A 52 -0.01 0.29 -4.01
C GLU A 52 0.18 -0.76 -2.91
N ASN A 53 -0.46 -0.51 -1.77
CA ASN A 53 -0.68 -1.52 -0.74
C ASN A 53 -2.17 -1.78 -0.58
N LEU A 54 -2.49 -3.06 -0.38
CA LEU A 54 -3.84 -3.52 -0.11
C LEU A 54 -3.89 -4.19 1.26
N TRP A 55 -5.00 -3.99 1.95
CA TRP A 55 -5.37 -4.75 3.13
C TRP A 55 -6.81 -5.19 2.94
N ALA A 56 -7.13 -6.41 3.35
CA ALA A 56 -8.51 -6.87 3.44
C ALA A 56 -8.71 -7.66 4.72
N GLY A 57 -9.89 -7.52 5.32
CA GLY A 57 -10.22 -8.25 6.54
C GLY A 57 -11.71 -8.43 6.74
N PHE A 58 -12.02 -9.37 7.62
CA PHE A 58 -13.35 -9.71 8.10
C PHE A 58 -13.29 -9.96 9.62
N PRO A 59 -14.28 -9.54 10.42
CA PRO A 59 -15.43 -8.72 10.03
C PRO A 59 -15.01 -7.29 9.68
N ALA A 60 -15.83 -6.60 8.87
CA ALA A 60 -15.54 -5.22 8.49
C ALA A 60 -15.39 -4.27 9.69
N SER A 61 -16.05 -4.58 10.81
CA SER A 61 -15.93 -3.87 12.09
C SER A 61 -14.53 -3.87 12.70
N ASP A 62 -13.69 -4.83 12.34
CA ASP A 62 -12.33 -4.96 12.87
C ASP A 62 -11.33 -4.08 12.12
N PHE A 63 -11.78 -3.40 11.06
CA PHE A 63 -10.94 -2.48 10.32
C PHE A 63 -10.50 -1.31 11.20
N ASN A 64 -9.19 -1.12 11.25
CA ASN A 64 -8.54 0.04 11.86
C ASN A 64 -7.32 0.39 11.02
N VAL A 65 -7.21 1.66 10.61
CA VAL A 65 -6.08 2.17 9.82
C VAL A 65 -4.74 1.83 10.48
N ARG A 66 -4.62 2.00 11.80
CA ARG A 66 -3.39 1.69 12.55
C ARG A 66 -3.06 0.20 12.48
N SER A 67 -4.07 -0.67 12.62
CA SER A 67 -3.89 -2.12 12.55
C SER A 67 -3.53 -2.59 11.14
N ALA A 68 -4.16 -2.02 10.11
CA ALA A 68 -3.86 -2.30 8.72
C ALA A 68 -2.42 -1.89 8.37
N ILE A 69 -2.02 -0.66 8.71
CA ILE A 69 -0.64 -0.19 8.50
C ILE A 69 0.34 -1.05 9.31
N LYS A 70 0.02 -1.38 10.56
CA LYS A 70 0.86 -2.26 11.38
C LYS A 70 1.03 -3.63 10.74
N SER A 71 -0.03 -4.21 10.17
CA SER A 71 0.06 -5.51 9.51
C SER A 71 1.01 -5.50 8.30
N TRP A 72 1.05 -4.39 7.54
CA TRP A 72 2.03 -4.20 6.48
C TRP A 72 3.45 -4.05 7.04
N VAL A 73 3.62 -3.32 8.16
CA VAL A 73 4.94 -3.15 8.81
C VAL A 73 5.46 -4.47 9.38
N ASP A 74 4.58 -5.30 9.94
CA ASP A 74 4.94 -6.55 10.59
C ASP A 74 5.43 -7.63 9.58
N GLU A 75 5.24 -7.44 8.27
CA GLU A 75 5.86 -8.34 7.28
C GLU A 75 7.40 -8.29 7.30
N VAL A 76 8.00 -7.32 8.01
CA VAL A 76 9.43 -7.31 8.34
C VAL A 76 9.90 -8.64 8.94
N HIS A 77 9.03 -9.35 9.66
CA HIS A 77 9.35 -10.64 10.26
C HIS A 77 9.55 -11.76 9.22
N GLN A 78 9.07 -11.56 7.99
CA GLN A 78 9.23 -12.48 6.87
C GLN A 78 10.33 -12.04 5.89
N TYR A 79 10.97 -10.90 6.15
CA TYR A 79 11.95 -10.29 5.27
C TYR A 79 13.37 -10.43 5.84
N ASN A 80 14.25 -11.10 5.10
CA ASN A 80 15.67 -11.18 5.43
C ASN A 80 16.42 -10.05 4.73
N PHE A 81 16.90 -9.09 5.51
CA PHE A 81 17.64 -7.93 5.01
C PHE A 81 18.99 -8.29 4.39
N ASP A 82 19.70 -9.28 4.95
CA ASP A 82 21.05 -9.62 4.52
C ASP A 82 21.05 -10.30 3.15
N GLU A 83 19.96 -11.02 2.84
CA GLU A 83 19.79 -11.75 1.59
C GLU A 83 18.87 -11.04 0.59
N ASN A 84 18.27 -9.90 0.98
CA ASN A 84 17.21 -9.24 0.23
C ASN A 84 16.10 -10.23 -0.20
N SER A 85 15.76 -11.17 0.68
CA SER A 85 14.87 -12.30 0.40
C SER A 85 13.62 -12.27 1.30
N CYS A 86 12.52 -12.83 0.81
CA CYS A 86 11.24 -12.87 1.52
C CYS A 86 10.74 -14.31 1.63
N SER A 87 10.44 -14.77 2.85
CA SER A 87 9.94 -16.12 3.12
C SER A 87 8.41 -16.26 3.02
N GLY A 88 7.69 -15.18 2.73
CA GLY A 88 6.23 -15.13 2.68
C GLY A 88 5.71 -13.95 1.84
N VAL A 89 4.76 -13.18 2.37
CA VAL A 89 4.36 -11.88 1.79
C VAL A 89 5.16 -10.79 2.50
N CYS A 90 5.98 -10.04 1.75
CA CYS A 90 6.77 -8.90 2.28
C CYS A 90 6.65 -7.63 1.42
N GLY A 91 5.82 -7.68 0.37
CA GLY A 91 5.66 -6.59 -0.59
C GLY A 91 5.07 -5.34 0.04
N HIS A 92 4.18 -5.51 1.03
CA HIS A 92 3.59 -4.37 1.71
C HIS A 92 4.60 -3.70 2.65
N TYR A 93 5.41 -4.47 3.38
CA TYR A 93 6.47 -3.94 4.23
C TYR A 93 7.45 -3.07 3.44
N THR A 94 8.00 -3.63 2.36
CA THR A 94 8.97 -2.93 1.51
C THR A 94 8.40 -1.65 0.92
N GLN A 95 7.10 -1.61 0.57
CA GLN A 95 6.45 -0.40 0.07
C GLN A 95 6.19 0.65 1.18
N VAL A 96 5.86 0.24 2.41
CA VAL A 96 5.68 1.16 3.56
C VAL A 96 6.99 1.84 3.95
N VAL A 97 8.09 1.07 3.99
CA VAL A 97 9.43 1.60 4.32
C VAL A 97 10.20 2.11 3.11
N TRP A 98 9.56 2.18 1.94
CA TRP A 98 10.22 2.58 0.70
C TRP A 98 10.70 4.03 0.80
N ALA A 99 12.02 4.19 0.96
CA ALA A 99 12.68 5.47 1.26
C ALA A 99 12.47 6.57 0.19
N SER A 100 11.87 6.24 -0.96
CA SER A 100 11.58 7.16 -2.06
C SER A 100 10.13 7.64 -2.09
N SER A 101 9.21 7.05 -1.31
CA SER A 101 7.80 7.43 -1.32
C SER A 101 7.57 8.68 -0.47
N TYR A 102 6.96 9.72 -1.07
CA TYR A 102 6.79 11.05 -0.42
C TYR A 102 5.34 11.55 -0.40
N LYS A 103 4.45 10.92 -1.18
CA LYS A 103 3.01 11.14 -1.14
C LYS A 103 2.27 9.84 -0.90
N VAL A 104 1.16 9.93 -0.17
CA VAL A 104 0.24 8.83 0.06
C VAL A 104 -1.20 9.31 -0.01
N GLY A 105 -2.07 8.52 -0.61
CA GLY A 105 -3.51 8.68 -0.56
C GLY A 105 -4.18 7.32 -0.37
N CYS A 106 -5.13 7.23 0.56
CA CYS A 106 -5.75 5.96 0.93
C CYS A 106 -7.26 6.03 0.98
N ALA A 107 -7.92 4.88 0.83
CA ALA A 107 -9.35 4.75 0.98
C ALA A 107 -9.73 3.37 1.55
N VAL A 108 -10.81 3.33 2.32
CA VAL A 108 -11.44 2.08 2.76
C VAL A 108 -12.81 1.94 2.11
N GLN A 109 -13.14 0.72 1.70
CA GLN A 109 -14.47 0.35 1.22
C GLN A 109 -15.01 -0.81 2.07
N LEU A 110 -16.23 -0.64 2.58
CA LEU A 110 -17.00 -1.74 3.15
C LEU A 110 -17.60 -2.55 2.01
N CYS A 111 -17.50 -3.87 2.12
CA CYS A 111 -17.92 -4.81 1.10
C CYS A 111 -18.96 -5.78 1.70
N PRO A 112 -20.27 -5.43 1.65
CA PRO A 112 -21.34 -6.24 2.25
C PRO A 112 -21.40 -7.66 1.69
N ASN A 113 -21.07 -7.82 0.41
CA ASN A 113 -21.03 -9.11 -0.28
C ASN A 113 -19.64 -9.77 -0.26
N GLY A 114 -18.75 -9.29 0.62
CA GLY A 114 -17.39 -9.75 0.78
C GLY A 114 -16.38 -9.20 -0.23
N VAL A 115 -15.11 -9.48 0.07
CA VAL A 115 -13.95 -9.04 -0.73
C VAL A 115 -13.50 -10.22 -1.59
N LYS A 116 -13.64 -10.09 -2.92
CA LYS A 116 -13.24 -11.12 -3.89
C LYS A 116 -11.74 -11.41 -3.80
N SER A 117 -11.35 -12.61 -4.23
CA SER A 117 -9.96 -13.09 -4.17
C SER A 117 -9.40 -13.19 -2.75
N THR A 118 -10.27 -13.39 -1.75
CA THR A 118 -9.90 -13.68 -0.36
C THR A 118 -10.55 -14.99 0.12
N SER A 119 -10.04 -15.57 1.21
CA SER A 119 -10.64 -16.75 1.84
C SER A 119 -12.00 -16.49 2.49
N PHE A 120 -12.39 -15.22 2.64
CA PHE A 120 -13.66 -14.77 3.23
C PHE A 120 -14.55 -14.04 2.22
N ALA A 121 -14.42 -14.36 0.92
CA ALA A 121 -15.05 -13.63 -0.17
C ALA A 121 -16.58 -13.51 -0.13
N SER A 122 -17.27 -14.31 0.69
CA SER A 122 -18.73 -14.26 0.88
C SER A 122 -19.18 -13.57 2.18
N ARG A 123 -18.24 -13.07 2.99
CA ARG A 123 -18.51 -12.48 4.30
C ARG A 123 -18.27 -10.98 4.28
N GLU A 124 -19.13 -10.20 4.95
CA GLU A 124 -19.02 -8.74 5.03
C GLU A 124 -17.64 -8.29 5.55
N GLY A 125 -16.82 -7.78 4.64
CA GLY A 125 -15.45 -7.40 4.93
C GLY A 125 -15.18 -5.93 4.62
N ALA A 126 -13.95 -5.51 4.87
CA ALA A 126 -13.44 -4.22 4.44
C ALA A 126 -12.19 -4.43 3.59
N ILE A 127 -12.03 -3.62 2.56
CA ILE A 127 -10.79 -3.49 1.79
C ILE A 127 -10.24 -2.07 1.97
N PHE A 128 -8.95 -1.98 2.25
CA PHE A 128 -8.23 -0.72 2.44
C PHE A 128 -7.08 -0.65 1.44
N VAL A 129 -7.08 0.43 0.66
CA VAL A 129 -6.15 0.66 -0.45
C VAL A 129 -5.36 1.92 -0.14
N CYS A 130 -4.03 1.87 -0.26
CA CYS A 130 -3.16 3.03 -0.23
C CYS A 130 -2.33 3.09 -1.50
N ASN A 131 -2.36 4.22 -2.19
CA ASN A 131 -1.49 4.52 -3.32
C ASN A 131 -0.36 5.47 -2.89
N TYR A 132 0.85 5.22 -3.37
CA TYR A 132 2.07 5.93 -3.00
C TYR A 132 2.76 6.52 -4.22
N ALA A 133 3.11 7.80 -4.21
CA ALA A 133 3.99 8.35 -5.24
C ALA A 133 5.44 8.24 -4.81
N THR A 134 6.27 7.66 -5.68
CA THR A 134 7.73 7.66 -5.50
C THR A 134 8.33 8.90 -6.14
N ALA A 135 9.27 9.54 -5.46
CA ALA A 135 10.15 10.51 -6.10
C ALA A 135 10.98 9.74 -7.12
N LEU A 136 10.97 10.18 -8.38
CA LEU A 136 11.87 9.66 -9.39
C LEU A 136 13.31 9.80 -8.87
N ARG A 137 13.90 8.72 -8.36
CA ARG A 137 15.35 8.60 -8.41
C ARG A 137 15.69 8.36 -9.87
N GLY A 138 16.24 9.37 -10.55
CA GLY A 138 17.06 9.09 -11.72
C GLY A 138 18.13 8.10 -11.29
N GLY A 139 18.02 6.84 -11.73
CA GLY A 139 18.99 5.80 -11.40
C GLY A 139 18.35 4.44 -11.10
N THR A 140 18.30 3.61 -12.14
CA THR A 140 18.34 2.14 -12.13
C THR A 140 17.30 1.38 -11.30
N SER A 141 16.30 0.88 -12.03
CA SER A 141 15.61 -0.41 -11.83
C SER A 141 16.51 -1.45 -11.15
N LEU A 142 16.24 -1.80 -9.90
CA LEU A 142 16.66 -3.09 -9.35
C LEU A 142 15.70 -4.15 -9.92
N ARG A 143 16.07 -4.68 -11.10
CA ARG A 143 15.72 -6.06 -11.45
C ARG A 143 16.61 -6.96 -10.60
N GLY A 144 16.00 -7.94 -9.95
CA GLY A 144 16.65 -9.01 -9.20
C GLY A 144 15.56 -9.85 -8.58
#